data_AF-A0A4U0VUV6-F1
#
_entry.id   AF-A0A4U0VUV6-F1
#
_cell.length_a   1.000
_cell.length_b   1.000
_cell.length_c   1.000
_cell.angle_alpha   90.00
_cell.angle_beta   90.00
_cell.angle_gamma   90.00
#
_symmetry.space_group_name_H-M   'P 1'
#
loop_
_entity.id
_entity.type
_entity.pdbx_description
1 polymer ?
#
loop_
_entity_poly.entity_id
_entity_poly.type
_entity_poly.pdbx_seq_one_letter_code
_entity_poly.pdbx_strand_id
1 'polypeptide(L)'
;ENDWADLPPKMDELIMKPAKARLIADNAANHLRDHYFTPAAQTCYWRRLFEVWREVSFEPDPWSYARMPDDTMERRVKGMTYEEYVFHDASVPLGLQ
;
A
#
# COMPACT_ATOMS: atom_id res chain seq x y z
N GLU A 1 24.86 7.79 7.32
CA GLU A 1 24.85 8.49 8.62
C GLU A 1 23.38 8.61 9.03
N ASN A 2 22.97 7.86 10.05
CA ASN A 2 21.60 7.73 10.59
C ASN A 2 21.71 7.52 12.11
N ASP A 3 22.61 8.26 12.76
CA ASP A 3 22.89 8.14 14.19
C ASP A 3 21.96 9.00 15.06
N TRP A 4 21.07 9.80 14.43
CA TRP A 4 20.09 10.65 15.08
C TRP A 4 20.68 11.64 16.09
N ALA A 5 21.99 11.90 16.00
CA ALA A 5 22.69 12.73 16.97
C ALA A 5 22.15 14.18 17.00
N ASP A 6 21.55 14.64 15.90
CA ASP A 6 20.95 15.97 15.79
C ASP A 6 19.48 16.04 16.23
N LEU A 7 18.84 14.91 16.55
CA LEU A 7 17.43 14.88 16.94
C LEU A 7 17.18 15.60 18.27
N PRO A 8 17.92 15.34 19.37
CA PRO A 8 17.68 16.04 20.63
C PRO A 8 17.75 17.57 20.53
N PRO A 9 18.83 18.19 19.97
CA PRO A 9 18.87 19.64 19.86
C PRO A 9 17.80 20.21 18.91
N LYS A 10 17.35 19.44 17.90
CA LYS A 10 16.23 19.86 17.03
C LYS A 10 14.90 19.88 17.79
N MET A 11 14.65 18.88 18.62
CA MET A 11 13.43 18.80 19.43
C MET A 11 13.37 19.96 20.42
N ASP A 12 14.47 20.24 21.13
CA ASP A 12 14.55 21.38 22.05
C ASP A 12 14.25 22.71 21.35
N GLU A 13 14.79 22.91 20.14
CA GLU A 13 14.53 24.12 19.35
C GLU A 13 13.03 24.28 19.03
N LEU A 14 12.37 23.21 18.61
CA LEU A 14 10.95 23.24 18.23
C LEU A 14 10.03 23.41 19.44
N ILE A 15 10.39 22.84 20.60
CA ILE A 15 9.68 23.05 21.85
C ILE A 15 9.80 24.51 22.30
N MET A 16 10.99 25.10 22.22
CA MET A 16 11.21 26.51 22.59
C MET A 16 10.61 27.52 21.60
N LYS A 17 10.35 27.11 20.35
CA LYS A 17 9.82 27.98 19.28
C LYS A 17 8.48 27.44 18.74
N PRO A 18 7.39 27.52 19.51
CA PRO A 18 6.10 26.94 19.12
C PRO A 18 5.52 27.55 17.82
N ALA A 19 5.80 28.82 17.53
CA ALA A 19 5.39 29.45 16.26
C ALA A 19 6.08 28.80 15.04
N LYS A 20 7.37 28.44 15.16
CA LYS A 20 8.12 27.73 14.11
C LYS A 20 7.58 26.31 13.93
N ALA A 21 7.35 25.60 15.04
CA ALA A 21 6.78 24.26 15.01
C ALA A 21 5.41 24.25 14.34
N ARG A 22 4.54 25.20 14.69
CA ARG A 22 3.21 25.36 14.08
C ARG A 22 3.30 25.66 12.60
N LEU A 23 4.16 26.58 12.17
CA LEU A 23 4.35 26.88 10.75
C LEU A 23 4.73 25.63 9.94
N ILE A 24 5.64 24.80 10.46
CA ILE A 24 6.04 23.55 9.80
C ILE A 24 4.85 22.59 9.71
N ALA A 25 4.12 22.39 10.81
CA ALA A 25 2.97 21.50 10.85
C ALA A 25 1.83 21.96 9.91
N ASP A 26 1.51 23.26 9.92
CA ASP A 26 0.48 23.87 9.09
C ASP A 26 0.86 23.74 7.60
N ASN A 27 2.14 23.98 7.24
CA ASN A 27 2.61 23.79 5.87
C ASN A 27 2.51 22.34 5.41
N ALA A 28 2.88 21.38 6.27
CA ALA A 28 2.77 19.95 5.95
C ALA A 28 1.30 19.53 5.74
N ALA A 29 0.39 20.04 6.59
CA ALA A 29 -1.04 19.77 6.43
C ALA A 29 -1.59 20.39 5.14
N ASN A 30 -1.42 21.70 4.97
CA ASN A 30 -2.05 22.48 3.90
C ASN A 30 -1.53 22.15 2.51
N HIS A 31 -0.23 21.81 2.38
CA HIS A 31 0.39 21.59 1.07
C HIS A 31 0.58 20.13 0.71
N LEU A 32 0.73 19.22 1.68
CA LEU A 32 0.97 17.79 1.41
C LEU A 32 -0.23 16.95 1.78
N ARG A 33 -0.56 16.87 3.08
CA ARG A 33 -1.58 15.93 3.57
C ARG A 33 -2.94 16.17 2.93
N ASP A 34 -3.39 17.42 2.95
CA ASP A 34 -4.77 17.77 2.58
C ASP A 34 -4.97 17.84 1.07
N HIS A 35 -3.89 17.77 0.28
CA HIS A 35 -3.95 17.82 -1.17
C HIS A 35 -3.54 16.50 -1.84
N TYR A 36 -2.39 15.94 -1.46
CA TYR A 36 -1.77 14.79 -2.13
C TYR A 36 -1.99 13.46 -1.42
N PHE A 37 -2.35 13.46 -0.14
CA PHE A 37 -2.63 12.24 0.63
C PHE A 37 -4.12 12.02 0.93
N THR A 38 -4.99 12.60 0.11
CA THR A 38 -6.43 12.29 0.17
C THR A 38 -6.69 10.86 -0.34
N PRO A 39 -7.77 10.19 0.11
CA PRO A 39 -8.12 8.85 -0.40
C PRO A 39 -8.29 8.81 -1.93
N ALA A 40 -8.83 9.89 -2.50
CA ALA A 40 -8.96 10.04 -3.94
C ALA A 40 -7.58 10.15 -4.62
N ALA A 41 -6.67 10.99 -4.11
CA ALA A 41 -5.32 11.13 -4.65
C ALA A 41 -4.53 9.81 -4.58
N GLN A 42 -4.63 9.08 -3.47
CA GLN A 42 -4.01 7.77 -3.31
C GLN A 42 -4.54 6.76 -4.34
N THR A 43 -5.86 6.69 -4.51
CA THR A 43 -6.48 5.80 -5.50
C THR A 43 -6.06 6.15 -6.92
N CYS A 44 -6.05 7.44 -7.28
CA CYS A 44 -5.58 7.92 -8.58
C CYS A 44 -4.11 7.59 -8.83
N TYR A 45 -3.25 7.76 -7.82
CA TYR A 45 -1.83 7.38 -7.90
C TYR A 45 -1.67 5.89 -8.21
N TRP A 46 -2.33 5.01 -7.45
CA TRP A 46 -2.24 3.57 -7.67
C TRP A 46 -2.77 3.15 -9.04
N ARG A 47 -3.91 3.70 -9.47
CA ARG A 47 -4.44 3.44 -10.81
C ARG A 47 -3.44 3.79 -11.89
N ARG A 48 -2.87 5.01 -11.82
CA ARG A 48 -1.89 5.45 -12.80
C ARG A 48 -0.59 4.64 -12.75
N LEU A 49 -0.15 4.27 -11.55
CA LEU A 49 1.01 3.41 -11.36
C LEU A 49 0.82 2.08 -12.07
N PHE A 50 -0.30 1.39 -11.84
CA PHE A 50 -0.58 0.11 -12.49
C PHE A 50 -0.73 0.25 -14.01
N GLU A 51 -1.37 1.32 -14.49
CA GLU A 51 -1.45 1.61 -15.93
C GLU A 51 -0.08 1.72 -16.57
N VAL A 52 0.84 2.50 -15.99
CA VAL A 52 2.18 2.69 -16.56
C VAL A 52 3.06 1.46 -16.35
N TRP A 53 2.95 0.81 -15.19
CA TRP A 53 3.71 -0.40 -14.88
C TRP A 53 3.41 -1.54 -15.86
N ARG A 54 2.16 -1.66 -16.31
CA ARG A 54 1.77 -2.65 -17.31
C ARG A 54 2.43 -2.42 -18.67
N GLU A 55 2.77 -1.18 -19.02
CA GLU A 55 3.40 -0.85 -20.30
C GLU A 55 4.84 -1.36 -20.37
N VAL A 56 5.47 -1.60 -19.21
CA VAL A 56 6.87 -2.04 -19.10
C VAL A 56 7.02 -3.43 -18.46
N SER A 57 5.90 -4.11 -18.19
CA SER A 57 5.87 -5.43 -17.55
C SER A 57 5.34 -6.50 -18.50
N PHE A 58 5.58 -7.77 -18.15
CA PHE A 58 4.98 -8.89 -18.87
C PHE A 58 3.47 -8.95 -18.61
N GLU A 59 2.71 -9.44 -19.59
CA GLU A 59 1.29 -9.75 -19.42
C GLU A 59 1.15 -11.11 -18.70
N PRO A 60 0.56 -11.17 -17.49
CA PRO A 60 0.45 -12.41 -16.75
C PRO A 60 -0.66 -13.30 -17.33
N ASP A 61 -0.34 -14.59 -17.55
CA ASP A 61 -1.37 -15.60 -17.82
C ASP A 61 -2.10 -15.98 -16.51
N PRO A 62 -3.41 -15.72 -16.38
CA PRO A 62 -4.16 -16.01 -15.16
C PRO A 62 -4.44 -17.50 -14.96
N TRP A 63 -4.12 -18.35 -15.94
CA TRP A 63 -4.45 -19.77 -15.91
C TRP A 63 -3.25 -20.63 -15.53
N SER A 64 -3.55 -21.72 -14.84
CA SER A 64 -2.67 -22.86 -14.59
C SER A 64 -3.32 -24.13 -15.13
N TYR A 65 -2.51 -25.12 -15.49
CA TYR A 65 -2.99 -26.39 -16.03
C TYR A 65 -2.57 -27.50 -15.06
N ALA A 66 -3.56 -28.17 -14.47
CA ALA A 66 -3.35 -29.31 -13.60
C ALA A 66 -3.59 -30.60 -14.38
N ARG A 67 -2.66 -31.55 -14.29
CA ARG A 67 -2.86 -32.89 -14.87
C ARG A 67 -3.75 -33.70 -13.94
N MET A 68 -4.86 -34.19 -14.48
CA MET A 68 -5.78 -35.09 -13.79
C MET A 68 -5.28 -36.55 -13.84
N PRO A 69 -5.80 -37.44 -12.97
CA PRO A 69 -5.46 -38.87 -12.99
C PRO A 69 -5.81 -39.60 -14.31
N ASP A 70 -6.76 -39.07 -15.08
CA ASP A 70 -7.18 -39.58 -16.39
C ASP A 70 -6.34 -39.03 -17.57
N ASP A 71 -5.21 -38.38 -17.26
CA ASP A 71 -4.29 -37.72 -18.18
C ASP A 71 -4.87 -36.51 -18.93
N THR A 72 -6.05 -36.02 -18.53
CA THR A 72 -6.61 -34.76 -19.05
C THR A 72 -5.99 -33.55 -18.36
N MET A 73 -5.95 -32.41 -19.06
CA MET A 73 -5.49 -31.14 -18.51
C MET A 73 -6.69 -30.29 -18.09
N GLU A 74 -6.78 -29.96 -16.80
CA GLU A 74 -7.79 -29.04 -16.29
C GLU A 74 -7.22 -27.63 -16.15
N ARG A 75 -7.94 -26.64 -16.67
CA ARG A 75 -7.58 -25.23 -16.54
C ARG A 75 -8.12 -24.67 -15.22
N ARG A 76 -7.23 -24.17 -14.37
CA ARG A 76 -7.56 -23.54 -13.07
C ARG A 76 -7.05 -22.12 -13.02
N VAL A 77 -7.82 -21.21 -12.42
CA VAL A 77 -7.33 -19.84 -12.15
C VAL A 77 -6.16 -19.94 -11.17
N LYS A 78 -5.09 -19.18 -11.41
CA LYS A 78 -3.98 -19.04 -10.45
C LYS A 78 -4.44 -18.23 -9.25
N GLY A 79 -4.11 -18.70 -8.04
CA GLY A 79 -4.45 -18.03 -6.79
C GLY A 79 -5.84 -18.43 -6.27
N MET A 80 -6.41 -17.57 -5.43
CA MET A 80 -7.74 -17.72 -4.83
C MET A 80 -8.42 -16.34 -4.81
N THR A 81 -9.74 -16.30 -4.69
CA THR A 81 -10.43 -15.01 -4.57
C THR A 81 -10.15 -14.36 -3.21
N TYR A 82 -10.42 -13.06 -3.09
CA TYR A 82 -10.23 -12.37 -1.81
C TYR A 82 -11.14 -12.95 -0.73
N GLU A 83 -12.39 -13.28 -1.09
CA GLU A 83 -13.35 -13.90 -0.20
C GLU A 83 -12.83 -15.26 0.27
N GLU A 84 -12.37 -16.11 -0.65
CA GLU A 84 -11.76 -17.40 -0.31
C GLU A 84 -10.55 -17.23 0.62
N TYR A 85 -9.66 -16.26 0.34
CA TYR A 85 -8.50 -15.98 1.19
C TYR A 85 -8.90 -15.61 2.63
N VAL A 86 -9.87 -14.70 2.79
CA VAL A 86 -10.34 -14.25 4.11
C VAL A 86 -10.92 -15.41 4.92
N PHE A 87 -11.60 -16.36 4.28
CA PHE A 87 -12.17 -17.53 4.96
C PHE A 87 -11.17 -18.67 5.16
N HIS A 88 -10.06 -18.70 4.41
CA HIS A 88 -9.03 -19.74 4.50
C HIS A 88 -7.89 -19.39 5.48
N ASP A 89 -7.74 -18.09 5.81
CA ASP A 89 -6.78 -17.61 6.79
C ASP A 89 -7.33 -17.79 8.22
N ALA A 90 -6.87 -18.85 8.90
CA ALA A 90 -7.24 -19.17 10.28
C ALA A 90 -6.81 -18.09 11.31
N SER A 91 -6.03 -17.09 10.89
CA SER A 91 -5.61 -15.97 11.75
C SER A 91 -6.56 -14.76 11.71
N VAL A 92 -7.54 -14.72 10.81
CA VAL A 92 -8.54 -13.64 10.71
C VAL A 92 -9.77 -13.99 11.57
N PRO A 93 -10.09 -13.23 12.63
CA PRO A 93 -11.25 -13.52 13.47
C PRO A 93 -12.56 -13.37 12.69
N LEU A 94 -13.46 -14.34 12.80
CA LEU A 94 -14.81 -14.41 12.19
C LEU A 94 -15.79 -13.27 12.60
N GLY A 95 -15.31 -12.19 13.22
CA GLY A 95 -16.13 -11.15 13.85
C GLY A 95 -16.15 -9.78 13.16
N LEU A 96 -15.68 -9.68 11.91
CA LEU A 96 -15.77 -8.45 11.10
C LEU A 96 -16.74 -8.59 9.91
N GLN A 97 -17.87 -9.27 10.14
CA GLN A 97 -19.05 -9.23 9.27
C GLN A 97 -20.13 -8.35 9.87
#